data_AF-N0E5N6-F1
#
_entry.id   AF-N0E5N6-F1
#
_cell.length_a   1.000
_cell.length_b   1.000
_cell.length_c   1.000
_cell.angle_alpha   90.00
_cell.angle_beta   90.00
_cell.angle_gamma   90.00
#
_symmetry.space_group_name_H-M   'P 1'
#
loop_
_entity.id
_entity.type
_entity.pdbx_description
1 polymer ?
#
loop_
_entity_poly.entity_id
_entity_poly.type
_entity_poly.pdbx_seq_one_letter_code
_entity_poly.pdbx_strand_id
1 'polypeptide(L)'
;MTTLADAVLPLIRTRADLYRWSLANAHGREMHEAVDILEAALPTTDPVEAHRVTERALTSALKVIARADDSSGIIGDACRRLLALHPVTAAAARMPVGKLVDWMMAFQFDGIVDYFELDVVDYAPALGDIGLRTYRLRLDAYAAGLGPRPSRADFWSSKHAGEWFTLDWNAKRFAVLARDVDAIIATHAGEGDRAAWLEDAAYALDEIGERELAREWACKAAHFDRGHQSQKAAGYWCKLLERDRPDELLSARQWVFEQWPSASTAADLHRAAKAEWPALQAQVLAVLATRPDQAVSLALHTLKDPALAWRLAHELDLSSDPTWSELAKAYERVDPLAVLPVHARLVENELVTAGAEHYRRAARRLAKMRTLAAGSAHATEVDALIADLRRTHYRRPRLQQEFDRAHLP
;
A
#
# COMPACT_ATOMS: atom_id res chain seq x y z
N MET A 1 29.45 25.34 14.95
CA MET A 1 28.81 24.86 13.72
C MET A 1 28.19 23.52 14.06
N THR A 2 26.89 23.33 13.83
CA THR A 2 26.21 22.05 14.04
C THR A 2 26.76 21.04 13.03
N THR A 3 27.23 19.87 13.47
CA THR A 3 27.73 18.84 12.54
C THR A 3 26.55 18.16 11.84
N LEU A 4 26.79 17.49 10.71
CA LEU A 4 25.72 16.73 10.03
C LEU A 4 25.13 15.66 10.97
N ALA A 5 25.99 15.02 11.78
CA ALA A 5 25.57 14.06 12.79
C ALA A 5 24.63 14.67 13.85
N ASP A 6 24.88 15.91 14.27
CA ASP A 6 24.05 16.62 15.26
C ASP A 6 22.70 17.04 14.69
N ALA A 7 22.60 17.25 13.37
CA ALA A 7 21.33 17.55 12.71
C ALA A 7 20.48 16.29 12.45
N VAL A 8 21.11 15.16 12.10
CA VAL A 8 20.40 13.94 11.66
C VAL A 8 20.09 12.99 12.82
N LEU A 9 21.07 12.67 13.67
CA LEU A 9 20.94 11.56 14.61
C LEU A 9 19.91 11.78 15.74
N PRO A 10 19.66 13.00 16.24
CA PRO A 10 18.61 13.23 17.25
C PRO A 10 17.20 12.94 16.73
N LEU A 11 16.95 13.17 15.44
CA LEU A 11 15.65 12.92 14.80
C LEU A 11 15.43 11.43 14.51
N ILE A 12 16.51 10.65 14.35
CA ILE A 12 16.45 9.20 14.18
C ILE A 12 16.36 8.46 15.51
N ARG A 13 17.02 8.97 16.56
CA ARG A 13 17.16 8.25 17.83
C ARG A 13 16.05 8.64 18.78
N THR A 14 15.42 7.63 19.37
CA THR A 14 14.52 7.85 20.48
C THR A 14 14.72 6.81 21.58
N ARG A 15 14.46 7.24 22.83
CA ARG A 15 14.27 6.36 24.00
C ARG A 15 12.81 6.17 24.35
N ALA A 16 11.90 6.91 23.70
CA ALA A 16 10.47 6.76 23.90
C ALA A 16 10.02 5.36 23.51
N ASP A 17 8.95 4.91 24.14
CA ASP A 17 8.28 3.66 23.81
C ASP A 17 7.26 3.92 22.71
N LEU A 18 7.42 3.23 21.57
CA LEU A 18 6.69 3.51 20.33
C LEU A 18 5.59 2.48 20.04
N TYR A 19 5.13 1.73 21.05
CA TYR A 19 3.98 0.81 20.89
C TYR A 19 2.66 1.52 20.53
N ARG A 20 2.56 2.85 20.74
CA ARG A 20 1.37 3.62 20.36
C ARG A 20 1.50 4.08 18.92
N TRP A 21 0.59 3.63 18.07
CA TRP A 21 0.47 4.04 16.67
C TRP A 21 0.71 5.54 16.42
N SER A 22 0.10 6.44 17.20
CA SER A 22 0.27 7.89 17.02
C SER A 22 1.67 8.41 17.32
N LEU A 23 2.37 7.82 18.30
CA LEU A 23 3.75 8.17 18.64
C LEU A 23 4.72 7.59 17.62
N ALA A 24 4.51 6.35 17.18
CA ALA A 24 5.30 5.76 16.10
C ALA A 24 5.18 6.59 14.81
N ASN A 25 3.98 7.04 14.47
CA ASN A 25 3.75 7.89 13.30
C ASN A 25 4.38 9.28 13.44
N ALA A 26 4.37 9.87 14.64
CA ALA A 26 5.05 11.14 14.88
C ALA A 26 6.56 10.99 14.71
N HIS A 27 7.15 9.96 15.31
CA HIS A 27 8.57 9.72 15.20
C HIS A 27 9.00 9.33 13.77
N GLY A 28 8.19 8.55 13.06
CA GLY A 28 8.45 8.25 11.64
C GLY A 28 8.57 9.52 10.79
N ARG A 29 7.75 10.55 11.04
CA ARG A 29 7.89 11.85 10.37
C ARG A 29 9.22 12.54 10.68
N GLU A 30 9.67 12.52 11.94
CA GLU A 30 11.00 13.03 12.33
C GLU A 30 12.12 12.27 11.63
N MET A 31 11.99 10.94 11.49
CA MET A 31 12.96 10.13 10.75
C MET A 31 12.99 10.50 9.27
N HIS A 32 11.84 10.76 8.64
CA HIS A 32 11.83 11.25 7.26
C HIS A 32 12.52 12.61 7.12
N GLU A 33 12.29 13.54 8.04
CA GLU A 33 12.99 14.83 8.08
C GLU A 33 14.51 14.65 8.21
N ALA A 34 14.95 13.72 9.07
CA ALA A 34 16.37 13.39 9.20
C ALA A 34 16.99 12.89 7.89
N VAL A 35 16.26 12.06 7.15
CA VAL A 35 16.70 11.55 5.85
C VAL A 35 16.74 12.69 4.82
N ASP A 36 15.75 13.58 4.80
CA ASP A 36 15.74 14.75 3.92
C ASP A 36 16.95 15.67 4.17
N ILE A 37 17.29 15.92 5.44
CA ILE A 37 18.48 16.69 5.84
C ILE A 37 19.76 15.99 5.35
N LEU A 38 19.85 14.67 5.53
CA LEU A 38 20.99 13.87 5.12
C LEU A 38 21.18 13.94 3.59
N GLU A 39 20.11 13.70 2.82
CA GLU A 39 20.11 13.76 1.35
C GLU A 39 20.52 15.13 0.83
N ALA A 40 19.95 16.21 1.39
CA ALA A 40 20.26 17.58 1.00
C ALA A 40 21.73 17.95 1.27
N ALA A 41 22.35 17.35 2.29
CA ALA A 41 23.74 17.62 2.67
C ALA A 41 24.77 16.81 1.87
N LEU A 42 24.37 15.72 1.19
CA LEU A 42 25.29 14.83 0.46
C LEU A 42 26.20 15.56 -0.55
N PRO A 43 25.72 16.53 -1.35
CA PRO A 43 26.57 17.19 -2.36
C PRO A 43 27.70 18.03 -1.78
N THR A 44 27.59 18.47 -0.52
CA THR A 44 28.52 19.42 0.12
C THR A 44 29.29 18.83 1.30
N THR A 45 28.89 17.66 1.80
CA THR A 45 29.53 17.00 2.94
C THR A 45 30.71 16.14 2.47
N ASP A 46 31.74 16.03 3.31
CA ASP A 46 32.79 15.03 3.10
C ASP A 46 32.17 13.63 2.96
N PRO A 47 32.50 12.86 1.90
CA PRO A 47 31.88 11.56 1.66
C PRO A 47 32.05 10.55 2.81
N VAL A 48 33.18 10.58 3.53
CA VAL A 48 33.43 9.69 4.67
C VAL A 48 32.54 10.08 5.85
N GLU A 49 32.38 11.37 6.13
CA GLU A 49 31.42 11.86 7.12
C GLU A 49 29.98 11.48 6.74
N ALA A 50 29.58 11.73 5.49
CA ALA A 50 28.24 11.40 5.00
C ALA A 50 27.92 9.92 5.19
N HIS A 51 28.81 9.02 4.74
CA HIS A 51 28.64 7.58 4.91
C HIS A 51 28.57 7.17 6.39
N ARG A 52 29.44 7.72 7.24
CA ARG A 52 29.43 7.44 8.67
C ARG A 52 28.12 7.87 9.33
N VAL A 53 27.55 9.00 8.93
CA VAL A 53 26.25 9.46 9.45
C VAL A 53 25.13 8.56 8.94
N THR A 54 25.10 8.20 7.66
CA THR A 54 24.13 7.26 7.07
C THR A 54 24.13 5.92 7.80
N GLU A 55 25.30 5.29 7.99
CA GLU A 55 25.39 3.99 8.66
C GLU A 55 24.94 4.08 10.13
N ARG A 56 25.29 5.16 10.84
CA ARG A 56 24.85 5.38 12.24
C ARG A 56 23.35 5.65 12.33
N ALA A 57 22.79 6.37 11.36
CA ALA A 57 21.36 6.61 11.26
C ALA A 57 20.64 5.30 11.00
N LEU A 58 21.05 4.53 9.99
CA LEU A 58 20.48 3.22 9.66
C LEU A 58 20.54 2.26 10.86
N THR A 59 21.70 2.11 11.50
CA THR A 59 21.86 1.27 12.69
C THR A 59 20.93 1.69 13.84
N SER A 60 20.67 2.99 13.99
CA SER A 60 19.76 3.51 15.01
C SER A 60 18.30 3.29 14.63
N ALA A 61 17.94 3.50 13.37
CA ALA A 61 16.61 3.32 12.82
C ALA A 61 16.14 1.86 12.96
N LEU A 62 17.02 0.88 12.66
CA LEU A 62 16.72 -0.54 12.81
C LEU A 62 16.42 -0.92 14.27
N LYS A 63 17.09 -0.27 15.24
CA LYS A 63 16.81 -0.47 16.67
C LYS A 63 15.50 0.16 17.11
N VAL A 64 15.08 1.22 16.44
CA VAL A 64 13.81 1.91 16.70
C VAL A 64 12.65 1.08 16.16
N ILE A 65 12.72 0.63 14.91
CA ILE A 65 11.63 -0.13 14.27
C ILE A 65 11.41 -1.49 14.94
N ALA A 66 12.47 -2.15 15.42
CA ALA A 66 12.38 -3.42 16.15
C ALA A 66 11.49 -3.37 17.41
N ARG A 67 11.15 -2.18 17.90
CA ARG A 67 10.34 -1.96 19.12
C ARG A 67 9.19 -0.96 18.91
N ALA A 68 8.80 -0.67 17.68
CA ALA A 68 7.75 0.29 17.35
C ALA A 68 6.49 -0.41 16.79
N ASP A 69 5.32 0.15 17.07
CA ASP A 69 4.09 -0.16 16.32
C ASP A 69 4.11 0.59 14.99
N ASP A 70 4.84 0.05 14.02
CA ASP A 70 4.92 0.58 12.67
C ASP A 70 3.87 -0.02 11.74
N SER A 71 2.65 -0.27 12.24
CA SER A 71 1.55 -0.79 11.41
C SER A 71 1.19 0.14 10.23
N SER A 72 1.58 1.42 10.29
CA SER A 72 1.48 2.37 9.16
C SER A 72 2.59 2.23 8.12
N GLY A 73 3.72 1.61 8.46
CA GLY A 73 4.89 1.43 7.59
C GLY A 73 5.83 2.64 7.47
N ILE A 74 5.54 3.75 8.14
CA ILE A 74 6.28 5.02 8.01
C ILE A 74 7.72 4.94 8.55
N ILE A 75 7.96 4.21 9.64
CA ILE A 75 9.32 4.00 10.14
C ILE A 75 10.07 3.07 9.19
N GLY A 76 9.40 2.02 8.69
CA GLY A 76 9.91 1.11 7.68
C GLY A 76 10.31 1.81 6.40
N ASP A 77 9.51 2.76 5.92
CA ASP A 77 9.82 3.58 4.76
C ASP A 77 11.08 4.44 4.98
N ALA A 78 11.23 5.06 6.15
CA ALA A 78 12.46 5.77 6.49
C ALA A 78 13.69 4.85 6.55
N CYS A 79 13.56 3.63 7.10
CA CYS A 79 14.62 2.60 7.05
C CYS A 79 14.99 2.22 5.61
N ARG A 80 14.01 2.01 4.72
CA ARG A 80 14.26 1.71 3.29
C ARG A 80 14.99 2.85 2.59
N ARG A 81 14.65 4.11 2.88
CA ARG A 81 15.39 5.26 2.35
C ARG A 81 16.84 5.27 2.81
N LEU A 82 17.10 5.01 4.09
CA LEU A 82 18.46 4.91 4.62
C LEU A 82 19.24 3.74 4.01
N LEU A 83 18.58 2.61 3.77
CA LEU A 83 19.17 1.46 3.07
C LEU A 83 19.54 1.80 1.62
N ALA A 84 18.72 2.56 0.90
CA ALA A 84 19.04 3.03 -0.45
C ALA A 84 20.20 4.04 -0.49
N LEU A 85 20.38 4.84 0.57
CA LEU A 85 21.50 5.79 0.68
C LEU A 85 22.83 5.15 1.07
N HIS A 86 22.80 4.04 1.80
CA HIS A 86 24.01 3.37 2.27
C HIS A 86 24.98 2.99 1.13
N PRO A 87 24.59 2.27 0.06
CA PRO A 87 25.50 1.92 -1.02
C PRO A 87 26.02 3.16 -1.77
N VAL A 88 25.18 4.18 -1.98
CA VAL A 88 25.56 5.44 -2.64
C VAL A 88 26.65 6.15 -1.85
N THR A 89 26.46 6.31 -0.55
CA THR A 89 27.45 6.95 0.32
C THR A 89 28.69 6.09 0.51
N ALA A 90 28.57 4.76 0.54
CA ALA A 90 29.70 3.84 0.62
C ALA A 90 30.62 3.94 -0.60
N ALA A 91 30.03 4.01 -1.80
CA ALA A 91 30.75 4.23 -3.05
C ALA A 91 31.49 5.58 -3.05
N ALA A 92 30.79 6.66 -2.68
CA ALA A 92 31.36 8.00 -2.60
C ALA A 92 32.52 8.09 -1.60
N ALA A 93 32.38 7.45 -0.43
CA ALA A 93 33.40 7.37 0.61
C ALA A 93 34.58 6.45 0.24
N ARG A 94 34.47 5.69 -0.85
CA ARG A 94 35.43 4.64 -1.24
C ARG A 94 35.72 3.68 -0.08
N MET A 95 34.64 3.22 0.54
CA MET A 95 34.69 2.26 1.64
C MET A 95 35.60 1.07 1.29
N PRO A 96 36.49 0.65 2.20
CA PRO A 96 37.30 -0.54 1.97
C PRO A 96 36.40 -1.76 1.73
N VAL A 97 36.54 -2.41 0.57
CA VAL A 97 35.67 -3.50 0.11
C VAL A 97 35.47 -4.59 1.17
N GLY A 98 36.55 -5.03 1.84
CA GLY A 98 36.44 -6.05 2.89
C GLY A 98 35.52 -5.63 4.04
N LYS A 99 35.60 -4.36 4.47
CA LYS A 99 34.72 -3.83 5.53
C LYS A 99 33.28 -3.74 5.07
N LEU A 100 33.05 -3.35 3.81
CA LEU A 100 31.71 -3.28 3.24
C LEU A 100 31.08 -4.68 3.16
N VAL A 101 31.83 -5.68 2.67
CA VAL A 101 31.38 -7.08 2.62
C VAL A 101 31.11 -7.63 4.01
N ASP A 102 31.99 -7.37 5.00
CA ASP A 102 31.76 -7.80 6.39
C ASP A 102 30.48 -7.17 6.97
N TRP A 103 30.25 -5.87 6.69
CA TRP A 103 29.03 -5.18 7.10
C TRP A 103 27.78 -5.80 6.44
N MET A 104 27.82 -6.06 5.13
CA MET A 104 26.68 -6.65 4.40
C MET A 104 26.35 -8.05 4.92
N MET A 105 27.37 -8.88 5.21
CA MET A 105 27.17 -10.20 5.81
C MET A 105 26.54 -10.08 7.21
N ALA A 106 27.06 -9.20 8.06
CA ALA A 106 26.53 -8.99 9.40
C ALA A 106 25.09 -8.46 9.37
N PHE A 107 24.77 -7.53 8.47
CA PHE A 107 23.41 -7.00 8.31
C PHE A 107 22.41 -8.12 7.99
N GLN A 108 22.79 -9.00 7.05
CA GLN A 108 21.89 -10.02 6.52
C GLN A 108 21.69 -11.24 7.43
N PHE A 109 22.71 -11.61 8.21
CA PHE A 109 22.69 -12.86 8.99
C PHE A 109 22.74 -12.65 10.51
N ASP A 110 23.25 -11.50 10.96
CA ASP A 110 23.36 -11.14 12.38
C ASP A 110 22.45 -9.95 12.74
N GLY A 111 21.54 -9.58 11.83
CA GLY A 111 20.63 -8.45 11.94
C GLY A 111 19.67 -8.57 13.12
N ILE A 112 19.29 -7.41 13.67
CA ILE A 112 18.28 -7.31 14.76
C ILE A 112 16.84 -7.40 14.25
N VAL A 113 16.65 -7.33 12.94
CA VAL A 113 15.37 -7.44 12.22
C VAL A 113 15.61 -8.27 10.96
N ASP A 114 14.60 -9.01 10.52
CA ASP A 114 14.68 -10.02 9.46
C ASP A 114 13.82 -9.71 8.22
N TYR A 115 13.15 -8.55 8.20
CA TYR A 115 12.24 -8.12 7.13
C TYR A 115 12.81 -7.00 6.23
N PHE A 116 14.13 -6.81 6.24
CA PHE A 116 14.84 -5.97 5.27
C PHE A 116 15.96 -6.77 4.62
N GLU A 117 16.03 -6.69 3.30
CA GLU A 117 17.09 -7.31 2.51
C GLU A 117 18.02 -6.25 1.89
N LEU A 118 19.27 -6.65 1.60
CA LEU A 118 20.21 -5.83 0.85
C LEU A 118 20.16 -6.21 -0.62
N ASP A 119 20.16 -5.22 -1.51
CA ASP A 119 20.25 -5.46 -2.95
C ASP A 119 21.69 -5.33 -3.44
N VAL A 120 22.31 -6.45 -3.82
CA VAL A 120 23.69 -6.44 -4.34
C VAL A 120 23.83 -5.59 -5.61
N VAL A 121 22.75 -5.38 -6.37
CA VAL A 121 22.76 -4.50 -7.55
C VAL A 121 23.09 -3.05 -7.14
N ASP A 122 22.49 -2.55 -6.06
CA ASP A 122 22.76 -1.20 -5.54
C ASP A 122 24.18 -1.05 -5.02
N TYR A 123 24.76 -2.11 -4.45
CA TYR A 123 26.12 -2.12 -3.92
C TYR A 123 27.20 -2.35 -4.97
N ALA A 124 26.84 -2.76 -6.20
CA ALA A 124 27.81 -3.06 -7.25
C ALA A 124 28.82 -1.93 -7.53
N PRO A 125 28.43 -0.64 -7.57
CA PRO A 125 29.37 0.47 -7.73
C PRO A 125 30.39 0.61 -6.58
N ALA A 126 29.98 0.31 -5.34
CA ALA A 126 30.85 0.39 -4.17
C ALA A 126 31.79 -0.83 -4.04
N LEU A 127 31.31 -2.00 -4.47
CA LEU A 127 32.04 -3.27 -4.37
C LEU A 127 33.05 -3.45 -5.50
N GLY A 128 32.68 -3.08 -6.72
CA GLY A 128 33.38 -3.47 -7.95
C GLY A 128 33.52 -4.99 -8.11
N ASP A 129 34.20 -5.45 -9.16
CA ASP A 129 34.31 -6.87 -9.49
C ASP A 129 34.94 -7.71 -8.36
N ILE A 130 35.93 -7.14 -7.66
CA ILE A 130 36.61 -7.84 -6.57
C ILE A 130 35.64 -8.01 -5.40
N GLY A 131 34.93 -6.94 -5.00
CA GLY A 131 33.98 -7.01 -3.89
C GLY A 131 32.80 -7.93 -4.18
N LEU A 132 32.28 -7.91 -5.41
CA LEU A 132 31.21 -8.81 -5.84
C LEU A 132 31.64 -10.28 -5.75
N ARG A 133 32.84 -10.63 -6.24
CA ARG A 133 33.39 -11.99 -6.10
C ARG A 133 33.62 -12.37 -4.64
N THR A 134 34.18 -11.47 -3.84
CA THR A 134 34.40 -11.73 -2.41
C THR A 134 33.08 -11.94 -1.67
N TYR A 135 32.05 -11.14 -1.96
CA TYR A 135 30.74 -11.28 -1.34
C TYR A 135 30.07 -12.60 -1.72
N ARG A 136 30.10 -12.97 -3.02
CA ARG A 136 29.62 -14.28 -3.48
C ARG A 136 30.30 -15.44 -2.75
N LEU A 137 31.63 -15.43 -2.67
CA LEU A 137 32.39 -16.47 -1.97
C LEU A 137 32.02 -16.58 -0.48
N ARG A 138 31.72 -15.45 0.18
CA ARG A 138 31.29 -15.42 1.58
C ARG A 138 29.89 -16.00 1.76
N LEU A 139 28.96 -15.72 0.84
CA LEU A 139 27.63 -16.33 0.83
C LEU A 139 27.72 -17.85 0.60
N ASP A 140 28.53 -18.28 -0.35
CA ASP A 140 28.72 -19.71 -0.65
C ASP A 140 29.34 -20.47 0.53
N ALA A 141 30.34 -19.88 1.19
CA ALA A 141 30.94 -20.43 2.40
C ALA A 141 29.95 -20.49 3.57
N TYR A 142 29.09 -19.47 3.71
CA TYR A 142 28.02 -19.46 4.72
C TYR A 142 27.00 -20.57 4.45
N ALA A 143 26.52 -20.69 3.20
CA ALA A 143 25.59 -21.73 2.79
C ALA A 143 26.15 -23.14 3.01
N ALA A 144 27.43 -23.38 2.70
CA ALA A 144 28.10 -24.65 2.97
C ALA A 144 28.13 -25.02 4.46
N GLY A 145 28.17 -24.01 5.35
CA GLY A 145 28.10 -24.20 6.80
C GLY A 145 26.71 -24.58 7.33
N LEU A 146 25.64 -24.32 6.57
CA LEU A 146 24.26 -24.66 6.97
C LEU A 146 23.89 -26.12 6.69
N GLY A 147 24.69 -26.82 5.86
CA GLY A 147 24.40 -28.17 5.40
C GLY A 147 23.55 -28.20 4.12
N PRO A 148 22.88 -29.32 3.80
CA PRO A 148 22.08 -29.42 2.57
C PRO A 148 20.88 -28.48 2.63
N ARG A 149 20.59 -27.85 1.50
CA ARG A 149 19.40 -27.02 1.33
C ARG A 149 18.13 -27.86 1.57
N PRO A 150 17.17 -27.38 2.38
CA PRO A 150 15.92 -28.11 2.61
C PRO A 150 15.09 -28.23 1.33
N SER A 151 14.28 -29.29 1.28
CA SER A 151 13.26 -29.45 0.24
C SER A 151 12.25 -28.31 0.32
N ARG A 152 11.51 -28.07 -0.77
CA ARG A 152 10.43 -27.07 -0.78
C ARG A 152 9.34 -27.36 0.27
N ALA A 153 9.03 -28.63 0.51
CA ALA A 153 8.02 -29.04 1.48
C ALA A 153 8.47 -28.76 2.93
N ASP A 154 9.78 -28.87 3.20
CA ASP A 154 10.36 -28.74 4.54
C ASP A 154 11.02 -27.37 4.77
N PHE A 155 10.89 -26.43 3.82
CA PHE A 155 11.64 -25.17 3.85
C PHE A 155 11.34 -24.36 5.13
N TRP A 156 10.05 -24.14 5.42
CA TRP A 156 9.63 -23.32 6.57
C TRP A 156 9.71 -24.04 7.91
N SER A 157 9.85 -25.36 7.91
CA SER A 157 10.10 -26.16 9.11
C SER A 157 11.60 -26.36 9.39
N SER A 158 12.47 -25.96 8.47
CA SER A 158 13.92 -26.02 8.64
C SER A 158 14.39 -25.05 9.72
N LYS A 159 15.37 -25.50 10.50
CA LYS A 159 16.05 -24.66 11.51
C LYS A 159 16.65 -23.38 10.90
N HIS A 160 17.09 -23.45 9.65
CA HIS A 160 17.81 -22.38 8.95
C HIS A 160 16.96 -21.71 7.85
N ALA A 161 15.64 -21.71 8.01
CA ALA A 161 14.73 -21.19 6.98
C ALA A 161 15.00 -19.72 6.62
N GLY A 162 15.29 -18.88 7.62
CA GLY A 162 15.61 -17.46 7.41
C GLY A 162 16.92 -17.26 6.64
N GLU A 163 17.96 -18.00 7.01
CA GLU A 163 19.26 -17.94 6.34
C GLU A 163 19.16 -18.41 4.88
N TRP A 164 18.40 -19.48 4.61
CA TRP A 164 18.14 -19.93 3.24
C TRP A 164 17.32 -18.92 2.44
N PHE A 165 16.35 -18.26 3.06
CA PHE A 165 15.58 -17.19 2.42
C PHE A 165 16.48 -16.03 2.00
N THR A 166 17.38 -15.58 2.89
CA THR A 166 18.36 -14.52 2.60
C THR A 166 19.34 -14.93 1.50
N LEU A 167 19.78 -16.19 1.46
CA LEU A 167 20.62 -16.73 0.39
C LEU A 167 19.87 -16.76 -0.95
N ASP A 168 18.59 -17.13 -0.97
CA ASP A 168 17.74 -17.10 -2.17
C ASP A 168 17.55 -15.70 -2.72
N TRP A 169 17.31 -14.75 -1.83
CA TRP A 169 17.25 -13.34 -2.19
C TRP A 169 18.54 -12.89 -2.88
N ASN A 170 19.70 -13.22 -2.32
CA ASN A 170 20.98 -12.88 -2.94
C ASN A 170 21.17 -13.58 -4.29
N ALA A 171 20.80 -14.84 -4.41
CA ALA A 171 20.85 -15.56 -5.68
C ALA A 171 20.03 -14.86 -6.77
N LYS A 172 18.79 -14.44 -6.45
CA LYS A 172 17.93 -13.64 -7.33
C LYS A 172 18.63 -12.35 -7.78
N ARG A 173 19.12 -11.54 -6.83
CA ARG A 173 19.69 -10.23 -7.15
C ARG A 173 21.00 -10.31 -7.92
N PHE A 174 21.81 -11.33 -7.70
CA PHE A 174 22.99 -11.57 -8.54
C PHE A 174 22.64 -12.00 -9.96
N ALA A 175 21.54 -12.74 -10.18
CA ALA A 175 21.07 -13.05 -11.54
C ALA A 175 20.67 -11.77 -12.29
N VAL A 176 20.01 -10.84 -11.59
CA VAL A 176 19.69 -9.49 -12.10
C VAL A 176 20.96 -8.70 -12.41
N LEU A 177 21.93 -8.66 -11.48
CA LEU A 177 23.21 -7.99 -11.68
C LEU A 177 23.97 -8.53 -12.90
N ALA A 178 23.96 -9.85 -13.09
CA ALA A 178 24.57 -10.52 -14.23
C ALA A 178 23.78 -10.31 -15.54
N ARG A 179 22.55 -9.79 -15.45
CA ARG A 179 21.60 -9.65 -16.57
C ARG A 179 21.35 -10.99 -17.27
N ASP A 180 21.35 -12.07 -16.50
CA ASP A 180 21.19 -13.43 -17.00
C ASP A 180 19.71 -13.82 -16.95
N VAL A 181 19.07 -13.82 -18.12
CA VAL A 181 17.64 -14.11 -18.28
C VAL A 181 17.28 -15.51 -17.76
N ASP A 182 18.08 -16.53 -18.08
CA ASP A 182 17.80 -17.90 -17.69
C ASP A 182 17.93 -18.06 -16.17
N ALA A 183 18.96 -17.45 -15.58
CA ALA A 183 19.14 -17.43 -14.13
C ALA A 183 18.03 -16.64 -13.42
N ILE A 184 17.57 -15.52 -13.98
CA ILE A 184 16.44 -14.75 -13.44
C ILE A 184 15.19 -15.63 -13.41
N ILE A 185 14.86 -16.28 -14.53
CA ILE A 185 13.70 -17.17 -14.61
C ILE A 185 13.81 -18.29 -13.58
N ALA A 186 14.95 -18.96 -13.51
CA ALA A 186 15.19 -20.06 -12.58
C ALA A 186 15.07 -19.65 -11.10
N THR A 187 15.58 -18.46 -10.75
CA THR A 187 15.61 -17.99 -9.35
C THR A 187 14.33 -17.29 -8.90
N HIS A 188 13.62 -16.59 -9.79
CA HIS A 188 12.44 -15.81 -9.46
C HIS A 188 11.15 -16.60 -9.65
N ALA A 189 10.98 -17.22 -10.83
CA ALA A 189 9.78 -18.00 -11.13
C ALA A 189 9.86 -19.43 -10.56
N GLY A 190 11.07 -19.98 -10.43
CA GLY A 190 11.27 -21.38 -10.03
C GLY A 190 10.50 -22.33 -10.95
N GLU A 191 9.68 -23.20 -10.36
CA GLU A 191 8.80 -24.13 -11.10
C GLU A 191 7.61 -23.46 -11.78
N GLY A 192 7.37 -22.15 -11.54
CA GLY A 192 6.31 -21.39 -12.18
C GLY A 192 4.91 -21.73 -11.69
N ASP A 193 4.78 -22.21 -10.45
CA ASP A 193 3.53 -22.70 -9.85
C ASP A 193 2.85 -21.69 -8.91
N ARG A 194 3.30 -20.42 -8.94
CA ARG A 194 2.70 -19.32 -8.19
C ARG A 194 2.70 -18.04 -9.01
N ALA A 195 1.54 -17.39 -9.11
CA ALA A 195 1.41 -16.09 -9.78
C ALA A 195 2.41 -15.03 -9.27
N ALA A 196 2.61 -14.96 -7.95
CA ALA A 196 3.57 -14.03 -7.33
C ALA A 196 5.01 -14.22 -7.83
N TRP A 197 5.42 -15.47 -8.07
CA TRP A 197 6.77 -15.79 -8.55
C TRP A 197 6.96 -15.49 -10.03
N LEU A 198 5.90 -15.69 -10.81
CA LEU A 198 5.85 -15.26 -12.21
C LEU A 198 5.92 -13.72 -12.30
N GLU A 199 5.25 -13.00 -11.40
CA GLU A 199 5.33 -11.54 -11.28
C GLU A 199 6.74 -11.09 -10.85
N ASP A 200 7.36 -11.74 -9.87
CA ASP A 200 8.74 -11.47 -9.45
C ASP A 200 9.72 -11.58 -10.62
N ALA A 201 9.58 -12.62 -11.46
CA ALA A 201 10.40 -12.77 -12.66
C ALA A 201 10.16 -11.63 -13.66
N ALA A 202 8.90 -11.22 -13.85
CA ALA A 202 8.56 -10.10 -14.71
C ALA A 202 9.23 -8.79 -14.25
N TYR A 203 9.22 -8.50 -12.95
CA TYR A 203 9.92 -7.31 -12.40
C TYR A 203 11.42 -7.35 -12.67
N ALA A 204 12.06 -8.49 -12.40
CA ALA A 204 13.50 -8.65 -12.61
C ALA A 204 13.90 -8.51 -14.09
N LEU A 205 13.08 -9.04 -15.01
CA LEU A 205 13.28 -8.88 -16.46
C LEU A 205 13.09 -7.43 -16.90
N ASP A 206 12.08 -6.72 -16.37
CA ASP A 206 11.86 -5.31 -16.67
C ASP A 206 13.03 -4.44 -16.18
N GLU A 207 13.57 -4.76 -15.00
CA GLU A 207 14.71 -4.07 -14.40
C GLU A 207 15.97 -4.13 -15.27
N ILE A 208 16.26 -5.30 -15.86
CA ILE A 208 17.38 -5.42 -16.79
C ILE A 208 17.03 -4.90 -18.20
N GLY A 209 15.80 -4.48 -18.45
CA GLY A 209 15.36 -3.91 -19.72
C GLY A 209 14.88 -4.92 -20.75
N GLU A 210 14.67 -6.19 -20.36
CA GLU A 210 14.08 -7.23 -21.20
C GLU A 210 12.55 -7.08 -21.25
N ARG A 211 12.11 -5.97 -21.86
CA ARG A 211 10.72 -5.48 -21.76
C ARG A 211 9.68 -6.45 -22.33
N GLU A 212 10.01 -7.15 -23.41
CA GLU A 212 9.09 -8.10 -24.03
C GLU A 212 8.87 -9.31 -23.13
N LEU A 213 9.95 -9.93 -22.65
CA LEU A 213 9.86 -11.01 -21.68
C LEU A 213 9.16 -10.57 -20.39
N ALA A 214 9.46 -9.38 -19.87
CA ALA A 214 8.76 -8.85 -18.70
C ALA A 214 7.23 -8.82 -18.89
N ARG A 215 6.76 -8.36 -20.07
CA ARG A 215 5.33 -8.36 -20.40
C ARG A 215 4.76 -9.77 -20.52
N GLU A 216 5.48 -10.70 -21.15
CA GLU A 216 5.05 -12.09 -21.29
C GLU A 216 4.90 -12.77 -19.92
N TRP A 217 5.88 -12.61 -19.04
CA TRP A 217 5.85 -13.18 -17.70
C TRP A 217 4.78 -12.53 -16.81
N ALA A 218 4.57 -11.21 -16.91
CA ALA A 218 3.48 -10.53 -16.22
C ALA A 218 2.10 -10.99 -16.74
N CYS A 219 1.95 -11.19 -18.06
CA CYS A 219 0.74 -11.74 -18.66
C CYS A 219 0.48 -13.18 -18.17
N LYS A 220 1.52 -14.03 -18.16
CA LYS A 220 1.45 -15.40 -17.64
C LYS A 220 1.04 -15.41 -16.15
N ALA A 221 1.61 -14.52 -15.35
CA ALA A 221 1.24 -14.33 -13.95
C ALA A 221 -0.23 -13.91 -13.79
N ALA A 222 -0.70 -12.99 -14.63
CA ALA A 222 -2.10 -12.53 -14.64
C ALA A 222 -3.07 -13.66 -14.99
N HIS A 223 -2.72 -14.53 -15.93
CA HIS A 223 -3.55 -15.66 -16.38
C HIS A 223 -3.38 -16.93 -15.54
N PHE A 224 -2.59 -16.89 -14.47
CA PHE A 224 -2.26 -18.07 -13.68
C PHE A 224 -3.50 -18.65 -12.97
N ASP A 225 -4.23 -17.81 -12.23
CA ASP A 225 -5.47 -18.16 -11.55
C ASP A 225 -6.39 -16.93 -11.37
N ARG A 226 -7.49 -17.10 -10.62
CA ARG A 226 -8.41 -16.00 -10.25
C ARG A 226 -8.12 -15.38 -8.88
N GLY A 227 -7.00 -15.72 -8.26
CA GLY A 227 -6.58 -15.23 -6.95
C GLY A 227 -6.09 -13.79 -6.98
N HIS A 228 -5.97 -13.20 -5.79
CA HIS A 228 -5.52 -11.82 -5.63
C HIS A 228 -4.08 -11.57 -6.15
N GLN A 229 -3.22 -12.59 -6.14
CA GLN A 229 -1.86 -12.49 -6.69
C GLN A 229 -1.90 -12.33 -8.23
N SER A 230 -2.73 -13.11 -8.92
CA SER A 230 -2.95 -12.95 -10.36
C SER A 230 -3.59 -11.60 -10.69
N GLN A 231 -4.52 -11.11 -9.86
CA GLN A 231 -5.09 -9.76 -10.02
C GLN A 231 -4.03 -8.67 -9.88
N LYS A 232 -3.13 -8.77 -8.89
CA LYS A 232 -2.00 -7.84 -8.71
C LYS A 232 -1.08 -7.87 -9.93
N ALA A 233 -0.70 -9.07 -10.39
CA ALA A 233 0.12 -9.25 -11.57
C ALA A 233 -0.53 -8.68 -12.84
N ALA A 234 -1.86 -8.81 -12.98
CA ALA A 234 -2.61 -8.19 -14.07
C ALA A 234 -2.51 -6.66 -14.08
N GLY A 235 -2.52 -6.04 -12.89
CA GLY A 235 -2.25 -4.60 -12.75
C GLY A 235 -0.86 -4.22 -13.26
N TYR A 236 0.16 -5.00 -12.92
CA TYR A 236 1.52 -4.78 -13.43
C TYR A 236 1.64 -5.02 -14.93
N TRP A 237 1.05 -6.11 -15.46
CA TRP A 237 0.98 -6.38 -16.89
C TRP A 237 0.37 -5.20 -17.66
N CYS A 238 -0.78 -4.68 -17.22
CA CYS A 238 -1.39 -3.51 -17.84
C CYS A 238 -0.52 -2.24 -17.72
N LYS A 239 0.24 -2.06 -16.64
CA LYS A 239 1.21 -0.96 -16.52
C LYS A 239 2.33 -1.07 -17.57
N LEU A 240 2.82 -2.28 -17.83
CA LEU A 240 3.81 -2.52 -18.88
C LEU A 240 3.22 -2.29 -20.29
N LEU A 241 1.97 -2.71 -20.54
CA LEU A 241 1.27 -2.43 -21.79
C LEU A 241 1.07 -0.92 -22.00
N GLU A 242 0.65 -0.18 -20.98
CA GLU A 242 0.48 1.27 -21.08
C GLU A 242 1.78 1.99 -21.49
N ARG A 243 2.92 1.50 -21.01
CA ARG A 243 4.25 2.03 -21.35
C ARG A 243 4.69 1.65 -22.76
N ASP A 244 4.57 0.39 -23.14
CA ASP A 244 5.28 -0.18 -24.30
C ASP A 244 4.36 -0.58 -25.47
N ARG A 245 3.08 -0.88 -25.20
CA ARG A 245 2.07 -1.42 -26.15
C ARG A 245 0.66 -0.88 -25.86
N PRO A 246 0.45 0.46 -25.93
CA PRO A 246 -0.81 1.08 -25.52
C PRO A 246 -2.00 0.67 -26.41
N ASP A 247 -1.74 0.16 -27.61
CA ASP A 247 -2.73 -0.41 -28.53
C ASP A 247 -3.37 -1.71 -28.00
N GLU A 248 -2.63 -2.51 -27.22
CA GLU A 248 -3.12 -3.75 -26.60
C GLU A 248 -3.80 -3.50 -25.23
N LEU A 249 -3.63 -2.31 -24.65
CA LEU A 249 -4.05 -1.99 -23.28
C LEU A 249 -5.57 -2.12 -23.07
N LEU A 250 -6.39 -1.65 -24.03
CA LEU A 250 -7.84 -1.67 -23.88
C LEU A 250 -8.36 -3.11 -23.75
N SER A 251 -7.93 -4.00 -24.65
CA SER A 251 -8.30 -5.42 -24.61
C SER A 251 -7.85 -6.10 -23.32
N ALA A 252 -6.63 -5.81 -22.85
CA ALA A 252 -6.14 -6.32 -21.57
C ALA A 252 -6.99 -5.83 -20.39
N ARG A 253 -7.31 -4.53 -20.32
CA ARG A 253 -8.14 -3.97 -19.25
C ARG A 253 -9.57 -4.52 -19.26
N GLN A 254 -10.11 -4.80 -20.45
CA GLN A 254 -11.40 -5.46 -20.57
C GLN A 254 -11.34 -6.87 -19.99
N TRP A 255 -10.34 -7.67 -20.36
CA TRP A 255 -10.14 -9.00 -19.81
C TRP A 255 -9.98 -8.98 -18.28
N VAL A 256 -9.20 -8.04 -17.74
CA VAL A 256 -9.02 -7.88 -16.28
C VAL A 256 -10.35 -7.56 -15.57
N PHE A 257 -11.16 -6.67 -16.15
CA PHE A 257 -12.49 -6.37 -15.61
C PHE A 257 -13.39 -7.61 -15.62
N GLU A 258 -13.37 -8.41 -16.68
CA GLU A 258 -14.15 -9.64 -16.79
C GLU A 258 -13.74 -10.70 -15.75
N GLN A 259 -12.44 -10.83 -15.45
CA GLN A 259 -11.96 -11.78 -14.43
C GLN A 259 -12.22 -11.31 -13.00
N TRP A 260 -12.09 -10.01 -12.74
CA TRP A 260 -12.29 -9.41 -11.41
C TRP A 260 -13.20 -8.18 -11.46
N PRO A 261 -14.53 -8.35 -11.66
CA PRO A 261 -15.44 -7.21 -11.76
C PRO A 261 -15.50 -6.42 -10.45
N SER A 262 -15.09 -5.16 -10.52
CA SER A 262 -15.13 -4.19 -9.42
C SER A 262 -15.18 -2.77 -9.96
N ALA A 263 -15.52 -1.82 -9.10
CA ALA A 263 -15.44 -0.40 -9.44
C ALA A 263 -14.00 0.01 -9.82
N SER A 264 -12.99 -0.59 -9.19
CA SER A 264 -11.58 -0.32 -9.47
C SER A 264 -11.16 -0.79 -10.87
N THR A 265 -11.43 -2.06 -11.21
CA THR A 265 -11.10 -2.61 -12.53
C THR A 265 -11.93 -1.96 -13.64
N ALA A 266 -13.18 -1.59 -13.38
CA ALA A 266 -13.99 -0.80 -14.30
C ALA A 266 -13.47 0.63 -14.48
N ALA A 267 -12.93 1.26 -13.43
CA ALA A 267 -12.33 2.59 -13.53
C ALA A 267 -11.06 2.58 -14.39
N ASP A 268 -10.24 1.55 -14.25
CA ASP A 268 -9.07 1.35 -15.10
C ASP A 268 -9.46 1.05 -16.56
N LEU A 269 -10.52 0.26 -16.79
CA LEU A 269 -11.09 0.05 -18.12
C LEU A 269 -11.62 1.36 -18.73
N HIS A 270 -12.37 2.16 -17.96
CA HIS A 270 -12.84 3.48 -18.39
C HIS A 270 -11.67 4.39 -18.82
N ARG A 271 -10.57 4.41 -18.05
CA ARG A 271 -9.37 5.19 -18.38
C ARG A 271 -8.74 4.75 -19.69
N ALA A 272 -8.69 3.45 -19.96
CA ALA A 272 -8.13 2.90 -21.20
C ALA A 272 -9.03 3.13 -22.41
N ALA A 273 -10.35 2.97 -22.24
CA ALA A 273 -11.33 3.04 -23.33
C ALA A 273 -11.48 4.44 -23.93
N LYS A 274 -11.36 5.52 -23.14
CA LYS A 274 -11.48 6.91 -23.59
C LYS A 274 -12.71 7.12 -24.49
N ALA A 275 -12.53 7.34 -25.79
CA ALA A 275 -13.61 7.57 -26.76
C ALA A 275 -14.50 6.33 -26.98
N GLU A 276 -14.01 5.12 -26.68
CA GLU A 276 -14.73 3.86 -26.82
C GLU A 276 -15.63 3.55 -25.60
N TRP A 277 -15.46 4.28 -24.49
CA TRP A 277 -16.22 4.05 -23.27
C TRP A 277 -17.74 4.02 -23.45
N PRO A 278 -18.38 4.92 -24.23
CA PRO A 278 -19.83 4.89 -24.42
C PRO A 278 -20.36 3.56 -24.96
N ALA A 279 -19.57 2.84 -25.76
CA ALA A 279 -19.95 1.53 -26.28
C ALA A 279 -19.87 0.41 -25.23
N LEU A 280 -18.97 0.56 -24.24
CA LEU A 280 -18.72 -0.44 -23.18
C LEU A 280 -19.57 -0.20 -21.92
N GLN A 281 -19.97 1.06 -21.67
CA GLN A 281 -20.57 1.47 -20.40
C GLN A 281 -21.77 0.62 -19.98
N ALA A 282 -22.69 0.35 -20.91
CA ALA A 282 -23.90 -0.43 -20.60
C ALA A 282 -23.56 -1.86 -20.15
N GLN A 283 -22.62 -2.52 -20.84
CA GLN A 283 -22.17 -3.86 -20.49
C GLN A 283 -21.44 -3.86 -19.15
N VAL A 284 -20.55 -2.89 -18.90
CA VAL A 284 -19.81 -2.78 -17.63
C VAL A 284 -20.77 -2.58 -16.45
N LEU A 285 -21.75 -1.69 -16.59
CA LEU A 285 -22.77 -1.47 -15.57
C LEU A 285 -23.64 -2.71 -15.35
N ALA A 286 -23.98 -3.46 -16.41
CA ALA A 286 -24.74 -4.70 -16.29
C ALA A 286 -23.97 -5.78 -15.51
N VAL A 287 -22.66 -5.92 -15.72
CA VAL A 287 -21.82 -6.85 -14.94
C VAL A 287 -21.77 -6.40 -13.47
N LEU A 288 -21.53 -5.10 -13.22
CA LEU A 288 -21.47 -4.57 -11.86
C LEU A 288 -22.81 -4.55 -11.14
N ALA A 289 -23.95 -4.64 -11.84
CA ALA A 289 -25.27 -4.68 -11.23
C ALA A 289 -25.45 -5.89 -10.27
N THR A 290 -24.68 -6.97 -10.46
CA THR A 290 -24.62 -8.10 -9.53
C THR A 290 -24.02 -7.74 -8.16
N ARG A 291 -23.34 -6.58 -8.07
CA ARG A 291 -22.73 -6.01 -6.88
C ARG A 291 -23.07 -4.52 -6.79
N PRO A 292 -24.26 -4.16 -6.26
CA PRO A 292 -24.78 -2.80 -6.29
C PRO A 292 -23.81 -1.74 -5.74
N ASP A 293 -23.03 -2.08 -4.70
CA ASP A 293 -22.00 -1.24 -4.11
C ASP A 293 -20.93 -0.82 -5.13
N GLN A 294 -20.52 -1.73 -6.02
CA GLN A 294 -19.52 -1.48 -7.04
C GLN A 294 -20.08 -0.66 -8.21
N ALA A 295 -21.31 -0.94 -8.66
CA ALA A 295 -21.98 -0.16 -9.70
C ALA A 295 -22.15 1.32 -9.28
N VAL A 296 -22.64 1.53 -8.05
CA VAL A 296 -22.82 2.87 -7.46
C VAL A 296 -21.46 3.56 -7.29
N SER A 297 -20.44 2.85 -6.80
CA SER A 297 -19.09 3.40 -6.65
C SER A 297 -18.46 3.82 -7.98
N LEU A 298 -18.66 3.05 -9.05
CA LEU A 298 -18.19 3.42 -10.40
C LEU A 298 -18.85 4.72 -10.86
N ALA A 299 -20.18 4.79 -10.79
CA ALA A 299 -20.94 5.97 -11.21
C ALA A 299 -20.55 7.23 -10.41
N LEU A 300 -20.42 7.09 -9.09
CA LEU A 300 -20.10 8.19 -8.20
C LEU A 300 -18.65 8.66 -8.35
N HIS A 301 -17.69 7.74 -8.31
CA HIS A 301 -16.27 8.08 -8.17
C HIS A 301 -15.51 8.14 -9.48
N THR A 302 -15.91 7.39 -10.51
CA THR A 302 -15.23 7.38 -11.80
C THR A 302 -15.96 8.25 -12.81
N LEU A 303 -17.26 8.00 -13.01
CA LEU A 303 -18.06 8.76 -13.97
C LEU A 303 -18.42 10.16 -13.45
N LYS A 304 -18.24 10.40 -12.14
CA LYS A 304 -18.59 11.65 -11.46
C LYS A 304 -20.06 12.05 -11.68
N ASP A 305 -20.93 11.05 -11.77
CA ASP A 305 -22.36 11.21 -12.02
C ASP A 305 -23.16 10.78 -10.78
N PRO A 306 -23.41 11.72 -9.84
CA PRO A 306 -24.19 11.42 -8.64
C PRO A 306 -25.65 11.09 -8.97
N ALA A 307 -26.21 11.54 -10.10
CA ALA A 307 -27.58 11.24 -10.50
C ALA A 307 -27.75 9.81 -11.02
N LEU A 308 -26.80 9.34 -11.83
CA LEU A 308 -26.72 7.94 -12.21
C LEU A 308 -26.49 7.06 -10.97
N ALA A 309 -25.56 7.43 -10.10
CA ALA A 309 -25.28 6.68 -8.87
C ALA A 309 -26.53 6.58 -7.97
N TRP A 310 -27.30 7.67 -7.84
CA TRP A 310 -28.56 7.70 -7.10
C TRP A 310 -29.62 6.75 -7.69
N ARG A 311 -29.82 6.80 -9.02
CA ARG A 311 -30.74 5.86 -9.69
C ARG A 311 -30.31 4.41 -9.49
N LEU A 312 -29.04 4.09 -9.72
CA LEU A 312 -28.51 2.74 -9.55
C LEU A 312 -28.68 2.24 -8.12
N ALA A 313 -28.46 3.10 -7.11
CA ALA A 313 -28.61 2.71 -5.72
C ALA A 313 -30.06 2.29 -5.38
N HIS A 314 -31.05 2.91 -6.01
CA HIS A 314 -32.46 2.52 -5.86
C HIS A 314 -32.85 1.33 -6.75
N GLU A 315 -32.49 1.36 -8.04
CA GLU A 315 -32.81 0.29 -9.01
C GLU A 315 -32.22 -1.06 -8.62
N LEU A 316 -31.04 -1.05 -7.99
CA LEU A 316 -30.30 -2.26 -7.58
C LEU A 316 -30.46 -2.59 -6.08
N ASP A 317 -31.34 -1.90 -5.37
CA ASP A 317 -31.61 -2.08 -3.94
C ASP A 317 -30.32 -2.12 -3.08
N LEU A 318 -29.52 -1.04 -3.16
CA LEU A 318 -28.26 -0.94 -2.44
C LEU A 318 -28.48 -1.09 -0.92
N SER A 319 -27.79 -2.04 -0.31
CA SER A 319 -27.83 -2.28 1.15
C SER A 319 -26.66 -1.69 1.92
N SER A 320 -25.57 -1.31 1.25
CA SER A 320 -24.34 -0.81 1.89
C SER A 320 -24.53 0.60 2.47
N ASP A 321 -24.61 0.69 3.79
CA ASP A 321 -24.68 1.97 4.51
C ASP A 321 -23.47 2.89 4.30
N PRO A 322 -22.21 2.39 4.27
CA PRO A 322 -21.06 3.23 3.92
C PRO A 322 -21.23 3.87 2.53
N THR A 323 -21.65 3.09 1.53
CA THR A 323 -21.86 3.58 0.16
C THR A 323 -23.01 4.59 0.09
N TRP A 324 -24.12 4.33 0.79
CA TRP A 324 -25.22 5.30 0.91
C TRP A 324 -24.81 6.60 1.58
N SER A 325 -23.96 6.53 2.61
CA SER A 325 -23.48 7.72 3.30
C SER A 325 -22.61 8.61 2.39
N GLU A 326 -21.77 8.01 1.55
CA GLU A 326 -20.98 8.74 0.55
C GLU A 326 -21.87 9.32 -0.55
N LEU A 327 -22.79 8.52 -1.08
CA LEU A 327 -23.70 8.91 -2.13
C LEU A 327 -24.62 10.06 -1.69
N ALA A 328 -25.24 9.97 -0.50
CA ALA A 328 -26.10 11.02 0.03
C ALA A 328 -25.35 12.36 0.11
N LYS A 329 -24.11 12.34 0.65
CA LYS A 329 -23.26 13.54 0.74
C LYS A 329 -22.99 14.17 -0.65
N ALA A 330 -22.78 13.36 -1.67
CA ALA A 330 -22.58 13.86 -3.03
C ALA A 330 -23.89 14.37 -3.67
N TYR A 331 -25.01 13.69 -3.41
CA TYR A 331 -26.32 13.98 -3.98
C TYR A 331 -27.01 15.18 -3.32
N GLU A 332 -26.60 15.60 -2.12
CA GLU A 332 -27.07 16.83 -1.44
C GLU A 332 -27.04 18.07 -2.35
N ARG A 333 -26.06 18.16 -3.27
CA ARG A 333 -25.93 19.28 -4.21
C ARG A 333 -26.91 19.23 -5.37
N VAL A 334 -27.45 18.05 -5.66
CA VAL A 334 -28.43 17.81 -6.71
C VAL A 334 -29.83 18.03 -6.15
N ASP A 335 -30.15 17.32 -5.06
CA ASP A 335 -31.41 17.46 -4.35
C ASP A 335 -31.19 17.26 -2.83
N PRO A 336 -31.14 18.36 -2.06
CA PRO A 336 -30.89 18.29 -0.61
C PRO A 336 -32.06 17.67 0.17
N LEU A 337 -33.28 17.64 -0.37
CA LEU A 337 -34.44 17.08 0.31
C LEU A 337 -34.57 15.58 0.03
N ALA A 338 -34.23 15.12 -1.18
CA ALA A 338 -34.26 13.70 -1.54
C ALA A 338 -33.35 12.83 -0.68
N VAL A 339 -32.29 13.39 -0.09
CA VAL A 339 -31.36 12.65 0.77
C VAL A 339 -31.87 12.45 2.21
N LEU A 340 -32.91 13.17 2.64
CA LEU A 340 -33.41 13.12 4.02
C LEU A 340 -33.84 11.70 4.46
N PRO A 341 -34.60 10.92 3.67
CA PRO A 341 -34.96 9.55 4.04
C PRO A 341 -33.73 8.63 4.19
N VAL A 342 -32.71 8.81 3.36
CA VAL A 342 -31.45 8.05 3.46
C VAL A 342 -30.72 8.40 4.77
N HIS A 343 -30.64 9.70 5.11
CA HIS A 343 -30.05 10.10 6.38
C HIS A 343 -30.84 9.56 7.58
N ALA A 344 -32.16 9.54 7.53
CA ALA A 344 -33.00 8.95 8.58
C ALA A 344 -32.69 7.46 8.79
N ARG A 345 -32.69 6.66 7.71
CA ARG A 345 -32.34 5.23 7.76
C ARG A 345 -30.94 5.00 8.36
N LEU A 346 -29.96 5.81 7.93
CA LEU A 346 -28.60 5.71 8.45
C LEU A 346 -28.49 6.07 9.93
N VAL A 347 -29.32 7.02 10.42
CA VAL A 347 -29.42 7.30 11.86
C VAL A 347 -29.98 6.10 12.61
N GLU A 348 -31.09 5.53 12.14
CA GLU A 348 -31.73 4.37 12.77
C GLU A 348 -30.76 3.19 12.87
N ASN A 349 -30.04 2.87 11.78
CA ASN A 349 -29.03 1.81 11.75
C ASN A 349 -27.88 2.08 12.72
N GLU A 350 -27.40 3.32 12.81
CA GLU A 350 -26.35 3.71 13.77
C GLU A 350 -26.82 3.52 15.22
N LEU A 351 -28.12 3.69 15.50
CA LEU A 351 -28.71 3.55 16.84
C LEU A 351 -29.05 2.11 17.24
N VAL A 352 -28.93 1.14 16.33
CA VAL A 352 -29.08 -0.30 16.67
C VAL A 352 -28.05 -0.68 17.74
N THR A 353 -26.78 -0.31 17.55
CA THR A 353 -25.71 -0.61 18.50
C THR A 353 -25.52 0.52 19.51
N ALA A 354 -25.57 0.19 20.79
CA ALA A 354 -25.35 1.15 21.86
C ALA A 354 -23.87 1.53 21.95
N GLY A 355 -23.55 2.82 21.81
CA GLY A 355 -22.18 3.30 21.94
C GLY A 355 -22.05 4.81 21.81
N ALA A 356 -21.14 5.41 22.58
CA ALA A 356 -20.92 6.85 22.57
C ALA A 356 -20.46 7.39 21.20
N GLU A 357 -19.78 6.57 20.41
CA GLU A 357 -19.41 6.94 19.04
C GLU A 357 -20.63 6.97 18.12
N HIS A 358 -21.44 5.92 18.15
CA HIS A 358 -22.67 5.80 17.37
C HIS A 358 -23.64 6.96 17.65
N TYR A 359 -23.83 7.30 18.93
CA TYR A 359 -24.70 8.41 19.33
C TYR A 359 -24.21 9.76 18.80
N ARG A 360 -22.89 10.01 18.83
CA ARG A 360 -22.30 11.22 18.25
C ARG A 360 -22.49 11.29 16.75
N ARG A 361 -22.32 10.18 16.03
CA ARG A 361 -22.53 10.11 14.58
C ARG A 361 -24.00 10.36 14.22
N ALA A 362 -24.94 9.73 14.94
CA ALA A 362 -26.38 9.96 14.80
C ALA A 362 -26.77 11.42 15.03
N ALA A 363 -26.33 12.02 16.15
CA ALA A 363 -26.63 13.42 16.48
C ALA A 363 -26.13 14.40 15.40
N ARG A 364 -24.91 14.20 14.89
CA ARG A 364 -24.37 15.01 13.79
C ARG A 364 -25.19 14.87 12.51
N ARG A 365 -25.64 13.64 12.18
CA ARG A 365 -26.45 13.38 10.99
C ARG A 365 -27.84 14.01 11.11
N LEU A 366 -28.48 13.96 12.28
CA LEU A 366 -29.76 14.65 12.53
C LEU A 366 -29.63 16.18 12.45
N ALA A 367 -28.56 16.76 13.00
CA ALA A 367 -28.30 18.20 12.87
C ALA A 367 -28.12 18.62 11.40
N LYS A 368 -27.45 17.77 10.61
CA LYS A 368 -27.31 17.96 9.16
C LYS A 368 -28.67 17.88 8.46
N MET A 369 -29.52 16.90 8.79
CA MET A 369 -30.88 16.80 8.24
C MET A 369 -31.70 18.06 8.51
N ARG A 370 -31.65 18.61 9.73
CA ARG A 370 -32.34 19.88 10.06
C ARG A 370 -31.84 21.04 9.20
N THR A 371 -30.52 21.08 8.96
CA THR A 371 -29.91 22.11 8.08
C THR A 371 -30.39 21.97 6.64
N LEU A 372 -30.47 20.75 6.11
CA LEU A 372 -30.93 20.48 4.74
C LEU A 372 -32.42 20.77 4.58
N ALA A 373 -33.24 20.46 5.59
CA ALA A 373 -34.68 20.65 5.56
C ALA A 373 -35.13 22.08 5.89
N ALA A 374 -34.22 22.95 6.36
CA ALA A 374 -34.54 24.30 6.81
C ALA A 374 -35.26 25.12 5.72
N GLY A 375 -36.40 25.72 6.07
CA GLY A 375 -37.21 26.50 5.13
C GLY A 375 -38.06 25.67 4.15
N SER A 376 -38.05 24.34 4.28
CA SER A 376 -38.89 23.42 3.50
C SER A 376 -40.03 22.83 4.34
N ALA A 377 -41.01 22.20 3.67
CA ALA A 377 -42.08 21.46 4.34
C ALA A 377 -41.56 20.27 5.18
N HIS A 378 -40.37 19.73 4.87
CA HIS A 378 -39.78 18.58 5.56
C HIS A 378 -39.14 18.96 6.91
N ALA A 379 -39.00 20.25 7.24
CA ALA A 379 -38.41 20.69 8.51
C ALA A 379 -39.16 20.10 9.71
N THR A 380 -40.49 20.12 9.67
CA THR A 380 -41.35 19.57 10.72
C THR A 380 -41.24 18.05 10.82
N GLU A 381 -41.07 17.35 9.69
CA GLU A 381 -40.88 15.90 9.66
C GLU A 381 -39.56 15.48 10.31
N VAL A 382 -38.48 16.21 10.03
CA VAL A 382 -37.17 15.96 10.67
C VAL A 382 -37.23 16.19 12.18
N ASP A 383 -37.87 17.28 12.62
CA ASP A 383 -38.03 17.55 14.06
C ASP A 383 -38.93 16.49 14.73
N ALA A 384 -39.96 15.99 14.04
CA ALA A 384 -40.79 14.90 14.53
C ALA A 384 -40.02 13.57 14.65
N LEU A 385 -39.17 13.24 13.67
CA LEU A 385 -38.28 12.08 13.74
C LEU A 385 -37.35 12.16 14.96
N ILE A 386 -36.77 13.33 15.22
CA ILE A 386 -35.89 13.54 16.38
C ILE A 386 -36.67 13.31 17.69
N ALA A 387 -37.86 13.88 17.81
CA ALA A 387 -38.72 13.69 18.98
C ALA A 387 -39.09 12.22 19.18
N ASP A 388 -39.36 11.49 18.08
CA ASP A 388 -39.63 10.05 18.14
C ASP A 388 -38.41 9.25 18.61
N LEU A 389 -37.23 9.51 18.05
CA LEU A 389 -35.99 8.86 18.47
C LEU A 389 -35.67 9.13 19.95
N ARG A 390 -35.92 10.36 20.44
CA ARG A 390 -35.79 10.67 21.88
C ARG A 390 -36.72 9.82 22.73
N ARG A 391 -37.99 9.73 22.34
CA ARG A 391 -39.03 8.96 23.04
C ARG A 391 -38.71 7.46 23.03
N THR A 392 -38.36 6.91 21.87
CA THR A 392 -38.02 5.50 21.68
C THR A 392 -36.77 5.11 22.47
N HIS A 393 -35.77 6.00 22.55
CA HIS A 393 -34.52 5.75 23.25
C HIS A 393 -34.36 6.52 24.57
N TYR A 394 -35.46 6.82 25.27
CA TYR A 394 -35.44 7.61 26.51
C TYR A 394 -34.55 7.00 27.61
N ARG A 395 -34.39 5.67 27.62
CA ARG A 395 -33.53 4.92 28.58
C ARG A 395 -32.04 4.95 28.24
N ARG A 396 -31.60 5.75 27.26
CA ARG A 396 -30.19 5.90 26.88
C ARG A 396 -29.70 7.32 27.23
N PRO A 397 -29.33 7.62 28.49
CA PRO A 397 -28.97 8.98 28.93
C PRO A 397 -27.87 9.62 28.09
N ARG A 398 -26.86 8.83 27.69
CA ARG A 398 -25.76 9.34 26.86
C ARG A 398 -26.21 9.74 25.45
N LEU A 399 -27.22 9.08 24.88
CA LEU A 399 -27.79 9.50 23.59
C LEU A 399 -28.50 10.85 23.73
N GLN A 400 -29.30 11.01 24.79
CA GLN A 400 -30.00 12.27 25.08
C GLN A 400 -29.00 13.43 25.23
N GLN A 401 -27.90 13.21 25.97
CA GLN A 401 -26.83 14.19 26.12
C GLN A 401 -26.20 14.60 24.78
N GLU A 402 -25.96 13.66 23.85
CA GLU A 402 -25.41 14.00 22.54
C GLU A 402 -26.43 14.75 21.67
N PHE A 403 -27.74 14.47 21.81
CA PHE A 403 -28.80 15.22 21.12
C PHE A 403 -28.91 16.64 21.67
N ASP A 404 -28.85 16.82 22.99
CA ASP A 404 -28.85 18.13 23.64
C ASP A 404 -27.62 18.95 23.22
N ARG A 405 -26.44 18.31 23.17
CA ARG A 405 -25.18 18.92 22.72
C ARG A 405 -25.23 19.37 21.26
N ALA A 406 -26.00 18.67 20.43
CA ALA A 406 -26.24 19.02 19.03
C ALA A 406 -27.43 19.99 18.84
N HIS A 407 -28.02 20.49 19.93
CA HIS A 407 -29.18 21.40 19.92
C HIS A 407 -30.39 20.84 19.13
N LEU A 408 -30.61 19.54 19.24
CA LEU A 408 -31.75 18.85 18.62
C LEU A 408 -33.00 18.96 19.52
N PRO A 409 -34.20 19.22 18.95
CA PRO A 409 -35.45 19.38 19.69
C PRO A 409 -35.88 18.12 20.45
#